data_AF-A0A1U7DL56-F1
#
_entry.id   AF-A0A1U7DL56-F1
#
_cell.length_a   1.000
_cell.length_b   1.000
_cell.length_c   1.000
_cell.angle_alpha   90.00
_cell.angle_beta   90.00
_cell.angle_gamma   90.00
#
_symmetry.space_group_name_H-M   'P 1'
#
loop_
_entity.id
_entity.type
_entity.pdbx_description
1 polymer ?
#
loop_
_entity_poly.entity_id
_entity_poly.type
_entity_poly.pdbx_seq_one_letter_code
_entity_poly.pdbx_strand_id
1 'polypeptide(L)'
;MSFFNVRSWALFRNLFQIIALCAVVALAAASVTTTVFSALGVLPWLEVTAGLGNLAIPGAGMMLQIGFSVLCVALLFFVPASGRILTLEKAHRNFKISMDDVARAYQISHSADRSGEFTLSSEFDSVRDRMEYLREHPDLAELEPGLIEVAGQMSHVTRDLALTYSDEKVARARTFLRQRQEEVQDLRDRIRAATATCDELRRWIQDVKADERLAVKQISRLERDLADLLPEIGLEIVSISTGNEGSDANVVPLAGKPGDGAEATLAARTAPGARSLKAATKAARIAAQSATIAGEYHDSLSGPVIPSSSFAAHVVTPKPAN
;
A
#
# COMPACT_ATOMS: atom_id res chain seq x y z
N MET A 1 -25.17 32.37 12.49
CA MET A 1 -24.21 32.87 11.47
C MET A 1 -22.77 32.90 12.02
N SER A 2 -22.11 31.75 12.24
CA SER A 2 -20.69 31.73 12.67
C SER A 2 -19.85 30.53 12.17
N PHE A 3 -20.44 29.58 11.46
CA PHE A 3 -19.72 28.38 10.97
C PHE A 3 -18.79 28.66 9.78
N PHE A 4 -19.01 29.74 9.03
CA PHE A 4 -18.16 30.10 7.88
C PHE A 4 -16.77 30.59 8.26
N ASN A 5 -16.56 31.15 9.47
CA ASN A 5 -15.27 31.71 9.88
C ASN A 5 -14.25 30.66 10.37
N VAL A 6 -14.71 29.54 10.90
CA VAL A 6 -13.80 28.53 11.47
C VAL A 6 -13.06 27.76 10.38
N ARG A 7 -13.75 27.46 9.27
CA ARG A 7 -13.16 26.71 8.15
C ARG A 7 -12.20 27.59 7.33
N SER A 8 -12.55 28.84 7.06
CA SER A 8 -11.67 29.80 6.38
C SER A 8 -10.42 30.13 7.21
N TRP A 9 -10.57 30.29 8.53
CA TRP A 9 -9.44 30.49 9.45
C TRP A 9 -8.48 29.29 9.48
N ALA A 10 -9.02 28.07 9.50
CA ALA A 10 -8.21 26.85 9.47
C ALA A 10 -7.44 26.69 8.14
N LEU A 11 -8.09 27.02 7.01
CA LEU A 11 -7.46 26.99 5.69
C LEU A 11 -6.34 28.04 5.59
N PHE A 12 -6.58 29.26 6.09
CA PHE A 12 -5.58 30.32 6.13
C PHE A 12 -4.33 29.92 6.94
N ARG A 13 -4.53 29.35 8.13
CA ARG A 13 -3.43 28.85 8.97
C ARG A 13 -2.64 27.74 8.29
N ASN A 14 -3.31 26.79 7.64
CA ASN A 14 -2.65 25.69 6.95
C ASN A 14 -1.85 26.17 5.73
N LEU A 15 -2.40 27.13 4.97
CA LEU A 15 -1.70 27.75 3.85
C LEU A 15 -0.43 28.47 4.32
N PHE A 16 -0.53 29.24 5.40
CA PHE A 16 0.63 29.93 5.98
C PHE A 16 1.71 28.96 6.47
N GLN A 17 1.31 27.84 7.08
CA GLN A 17 2.23 26.80 7.54
C GLN A 17 2.96 26.11 6.36
N ILE A 18 2.26 25.81 5.27
CA ILE A 18 2.85 25.22 4.07
C ILE A 18 3.84 26.20 3.43
N ILE A 19 3.46 27.47 3.30
CA ILE A 19 4.34 28.52 2.76
C ILE A 19 5.60 28.67 3.62
N ALA A 20 5.45 28.71 4.94
CA ALA A 20 6.59 28.81 5.86
C ALA A 20 7.54 27.61 5.72
N LEU A 21 7.00 26.39 5.62
CA LEU A 21 7.81 25.19 5.47
C LEU A 21 8.53 25.14 4.12
N CYS A 22 7.85 25.51 3.02
CA CYS A 22 8.46 25.66 1.72
C CYS A 22 9.56 26.73 1.72
N ALA A 23 9.37 27.85 2.41
CA ALA A 23 10.37 28.90 2.53
C ALA A 23 11.62 28.43 3.27
N VAL A 24 11.46 27.65 4.35
CA VAL A 24 12.59 27.06 5.09
C VAL A 24 13.37 26.08 4.21
N VAL A 25 12.69 25.22 3.46
CA VAL A 25 13.34 24.26 2.55
C VAL A 25 14.09 25.00 1.43
N ALA A 26 13.47 26.02 0.83
CA ALA A 26 14.10 26.82 -0.22
C ALA A 26 15.35 27.56 0.29
N LEU A 27 15.28 28.15 1.48
CA LEU A 27 16.40 28.84 2.10
C LEU A 27 17.56 27.88 2.43
N ALA A 28 17.25 26.67 2.92
CA ALA A 28 18.25 25.64 3.17
C ALA A 28 18.91 25.13 1.88
N ALA A 29 18.12 24.93 0.82
CA ALA A 29 18.65 24.56 -0.49
C ALA A 29 19.59 25.65 -1.04
N ALA A 30 19.17 26.93 -0.97
CA ALA A 30 19.95 28.06 -1.44
C ALA A 30 21.28 28.23 -0.67
N SER A 31 21.26 28.05 0.66
CA SER A 31 22.48 28.15 1.47
C SER A 31 23.46 27.02 1.16
N VAL A 32 22.98 25.78 1.00
CA VAL A 32 23.81 24.63 0.62
C VAL A 32 24.38 24.80 -0.79
N THR A 33 23.58 25.20 -1.78
CA THR A 33 24.09 25.42 -3.14
C THR A 33 25.16 26.49 -3.15
N THR A 34 24.96 27.60 -2.43
CA THR A 34 25.95 28.70 -2.38
C THR A 34 27.26 28.22 -1.74
N THR A 35 27.21 27.43 -0.67
CA THR A 35 28.41 26.83 -0.04
C THR A 35 29.12 25.83 -0.95
N VAL A 36 28.38 24.98 -1.68
CA VAL A 36 28.96 23.99 -2.60
C VAL A 36 29.62 24.66 -3.81
N PHE A 37 28.96 25.63 -4.44
CA PHE A 37 29.53 26.37 -5.57
C PHE A 37 30.75 27.20 -5.16
N SER A 38 30.77 27.73 -3.94
CA SER A 38 31.94 28.42 -3.39
C SER A 38 33.11 27.48 -3.11
N ALA A 39 32.83 26.25 -2.65
CA ALA A 39 33.84 25.22 -2.46
C ALA A 39 34.45 24.72 -3.78
N LEU A 40 33.67 24.71 -4.86
CA LEU A 40 34.14 24.37 -6.21
C LEU A 40 34.88 25.52 -6.90
N GLY A 41 35.02 26.68 -6.25
CA GLY A 41 35.73 27.85 -6.78
C GLY A 41 35.00 28.57 -7.91
N VAL A 42 33.72 28.26 -8.13
CA VAL A 42 32.87 28.91 -9.15
C VAL A 42 32.33 30.25 -8.65
N LEU A 43 32.05 30.34 -7.34
CA LEU A 43 31.61 31.56 -6.66
C LEU A 43 32.65 31.99 -5.61
N PRO A 44 32.87 33.31 -5.40
CA PRO A 44 33.69 33.79 -4.30
C PRO A 44 33.01 33.49 -2.95
N TRP A 45 33.83 33.22 -1.94
CA TRP A 45 33.35 33.06 -0.57
C TRP A 45 32.76 34.37 -0.05
N LEU A 46 31.81 34.26 0.89
CA LEU A 46 31.27 35.43 1.56
C LEU A 46 32.39 36.18 2.29
N GLU A 47 32.61 37.46 1.96
CA GLU A 47 33.58 38.31 2.65
C GLU A 47 32.88 39.11 3.75
N VAL A 48 33.22 38.80 5.00
CA VAL A 48 32.76 39.55 6.17
C VAL A 48 33.98 39.87 7.02
N THR A 49 34.21 41.14 7.29
CA THR A 49 35.24 41.60 8.21
C THR A 49 34.68 41.55 9.63
N ALA A 50 35.04 40.51 10.38
CA ALA A 50 34.71 40.39 11.79
C ALA A 50 35.97 40.39 12.65
N GLY A 51 35.92 41.08 13.78
CA GLY A 51 37.00 41.12 14.76
C GLY A 51 36.44 41.06 16.18
N LEU A 52 37.22 40.53 17.10
CA LEU A 52 36.90 40.51 18.53
C LEU A 52 37.96 41.34 19.27
N GLY A 53 37.57 42.52 19.75
CA GLY A 53 38.52 43.50 20.27
C GLY A 53 39.50 43.96 19.18
N ASN A 54 40.80 43.74 19.38
CA ASN A 54 41.85 44.10 18.40
C ASN A 54 42.34 42.91 17.55
N LEU A 55 41.70 41.74 17.64
CA LEU A 55 42.00 40.59 16.79
C LEU A 55 41.04 40.57 15.60
N ALA A 56 41.59 40.73 14.40
CA ALA A 56 40.87 40.42 13.17
C ALA A 56 40.80 38.90 12.99
N ILE A 57 39.61 38.37 12.71
CA ILE A 57 39.42 36.93 12.45
C ILE A 57 39.53 36.72 10.93
N PRO A 58 40.64 36.14 10.43
CA PRO A 58 40.77 35.83 9.02
C PRO A 58 39.74 34.76 8.63
N GLY A 59 39.07 34.94 7.50
CA GLY A 59 38.08 33.96 6.99
C GLY A 59 36.75 33.92 7.75
N ALA A 60 36.41 34.97 8.52
CA ALA A 60 35.15 35.02 9.27
C ALA A 60 33.90 34.80 8.41
N GLY A 61 33.87 35.33 7.19
CA GLY A 61 32.75 35.11 6.28
C GLY A 61 32.62 33.66 5.78
N MET A 62 33.74 32.95 5.57
CA MET A 62 33.74 31.52 5.24
C MET A 62 33.18 30.69 6.41
N MET A 63 33.61 30.97 7.63
CA MET A 63 33.10 30.26 8.83
C MET A 63 31.61 30.52 9.04
N LEU A 64 31.15 31.74 8.81
CA LEU A 64 29.75 32.12 8.92
C LEU A 64 28.89 31.43 7.86
N GLN A 65 29.34 31.37 6.62
CA GLN A 65 28.64 30.69 5.52
C GLN A 65 28.51 29.18 5.78
N ILE A 66 29.58 28.53 6.23
CA ILE A 66 29.56 27.11 6.59
C ILE A 66 28.64 26.88 7.79
N GLY A 67 28.79 27.67 8.86
CA GLY A 67 27.95 27.56 10.06
C GLY A 67 26.46 27.74 9.76
N PHE A 68 26.12 28.72 8.92
CA PHE A 68 24.74 28.96 8.48
C PHE A 68 24.18 27.81 7.64
N SER A 69 24.98 27.23 6.75
CA SER A 69 24.56 26.06 5.95
C SER A 69 24.30 24.82 6.82
N VAL A 70 25.18 24.56 7.80
CA VAL A 70 25.00 23.45 8.76
C VAL A 70 23.74 23.66 9.61
N LEU A 71 23.48 24.88 10.07
CA LEU A 71 22.25 25.24 10.80
C LEU A 71 21.00 24.96 9.96
N CYS A 72 21.00 25.36 8.68
CA CYS A 72 19.88 25.13 7.77
C CYS A 72 19.63 23.64 7.52
N VAL A 73 20.69 22.85 7.36
CA VAL A 73 20.60 21.39 7.21
C VAL A 73 20.07 20.74 8.49
N ALA A 74 20.51 21.18 9.67
CA ALA A 74 19.98 20.70 10.94
C ALA A 74 18.46 20.97 11.08
N LEU A 75 18.00 22.13 10.60
CA LEU A 75 16.57 22.48 10.61
C LEU A 75 15.73 21.59 9.67
N LEU A 76 16.30 21.11 8.57
CA LEU A 76 15.62 20.17 7.66
C LEU A 76 15.33 18.81 8.32
N PHE A 77 16.19 18.34 9.24
CA PHE A 77 15.93 17.11 9.99
C PHE A 77 14.68 17.20 10.90
N PHE A 78 14.24 18.41 11.24
CA PHE A 78 13.06 18.63 12.08
C PHE A 78 11.72 18.58 11.30
N VAL A 79 11.76 18.75 9.98
CA VAL A 79 10.58 18.76 9.10
C VAL A 79 9.85 17.41 9.07
N PRO A 80 10.52 16.25 8.88
CA PRO A 80 9.85 14.94 8.89
C PRO A 80 9.20 14.60 10.24
N ALA A 81 9.84 14.99 11.35
CA ALA A 81 9.33 14.75 12.71
C ALA A 81 8.01 15.51 12.96
N SER A 82 7.95 16.77 12.53
CA SER A 82 6.74 17.61 12.63
C SER A 82 5.59 17.06 11.77
N GLY A 83 5.90 16.55 10.58
CA GLY A 83 4.91 15.93 9.69
C GLY A 83 4.28 14.67 10.28
N ARG A 84 5.09 13.81 10.92
CA ARG A 84 4.61 12.60 11.59
C ARG A 84 3.64 12.90 12.74
N ILE A 85 3.89 13.95 13.51
CA ILE A 85 3.02 14.39 14.61
C ILE A 85 1.64 14.83 14.09
N LEU A 86 1.60 15.59 12.99
CA LEU A 86 0.37 16.11 12.39
C LEU A 86 -0.51 15.00 11.82
N THR A 87 0.08 13.94 11.28
CA THR A 87 -0.66 12.78 10.77
C THR A 87 -1.32 11.99 11.91
N LEU A 88 -0.65 11.87 13.06
CA LEU A 88 -1.21 11.20 14.24
C LEU A 88 -2.41 11.97 14.81
N GLU A 89 -2.33 13.30 14.89
CA GLU A 89 -3.46 14.14 15.35
C GLU A 89 -4.68 14.05 14.43
N LYS A 90 -4.46 13.99 13.11
CA LYS A 90 -5.53 13.81 12.11
C LYS A 90 -6.17 12.43 12.23
N ALA A 91 -5.35 11.38 12.36
CA ALA A 91 -5.85 10.01 12.52
C ALA A 91 -6.72 9.88 13.79
N HIS A 92 -6.33 10.49 14.91
CA HIS A 92 -7.10 10.44 16.15
C HIS A 92 -8.40 11.26 16.11
N ARG A 93 -8.43 12.37 15.35
CA ARG A 93 -9.64 13.19 15.15
C ARG A 93 -10.66 12.52 14.21
N ASN A 94 -10.19 11.71 13.26
CA ASN A 94 -11.02 11.01 12.28
C ASN A 94 -11.86 9.87 12.89
N PHE A 95 -11.55 9.42 14.11
CA PHE A 95 -12.28 8.35 14.80
C PHE A 95 -13.57 8.80 15.50
N LYS A 96 -13.84 10.11 15.60
CA LYS A 96 -15.16 10.58 16.07
C LYS A 96 -16.13 10.51 14.90
N ILE A 97 -17.06 9.57 14.96
CA ILE A 97 -18.26 9.50 14.10
C ILE A 97 -18.78 10.93 13.85
N SER A 98 -18.73 11.36 12.58
CA SER A 98 -19.23 12.67 12.19
C SER A 98 -20.76 12.63 12.17
N MET A 99 -21.40 13.72 12.58
CA MET A 99 -22.87 13.87 12.48
C MET A 99 -23.36 13.67 11.03
N ASP A 100 -22.52 13.95 10.04
CA ASP A 100 -22.82 13.72 8.62
C ASP A 100 -22.94 12.23 8.27
N ASP A 101 -22.12 11.38 8.92
CA ASP A 101 -22.15 9.93 8.70
C ASP A 101 -23.39 9.31 9.37
N VAL A 102 -23.73 9.81 10.56
CA VAL A 102 -24.98 9.46 11.26
C VAL A 102 -26.20 9.89 10.44
N ALA A 103 -26.20 11.11 9.89
CA ALA A 103 -27.29 11.62 9.06
C ALA A 103 -27.46 10.78 7.78
N ARG A 104 -26.36 10.40 7.14
CA ARG A 104 -26.37 9.52 5.96
C ARG A 104 -26.92 8.14 6.30
N ALA A 105 -26.45 7.52 7.38
CA ALA A 105 -26.93 6.22 7.83
C ALA A 105 -28.42 6.25 8.19
N TYR A 106 -28.86 7.32 8.88
CA TYR A 106 -30.26 7.53 9.21
C TYR A 106 -31.13 7.65 7.95
N GLN A 107 -30.69 8.43 6.96
CA GLN A 107 -31.43 8.62 5.71
C GLN A 107 -31.58 7.33 4.90
N ILE A 108 -30.53 6.49 4.84
CA ILE A 108 -30.57 5.19 4.16
C ILE A 108 -31.51 4.21 4.88
N SER A 109 -31.47 4.19 6.20
CA SER A 109 -32.36 3.35 7.00
C SER A 109 -33.83 3.77 6.82
N HIS A 110 -34.09 5.07 6.85
CA HIS A 110 -35.45 5.60 6.77
C HIS A 110 -36.04 5.53 5.35
N SER A 111 -35.22 5.61 4.31
CA SER A 111 -35.69 5.39 2.94
C SER A 111 -36.04 3.92 2.68
N ALA A 112 -35.29 2.98 3.25
CA ALA A 112 -35.58 1.56 3.16
C ALA A 112 -36.89 1.20 3.88
N ASP A 113 -37.09 1.71 5.10
CA ASP A 113 -38.32 1.48 5.89
C ASP A 113 -39.56 2.04 5.18
N ARG A 114 -39.46 3.27 4.68
CA ARG A 114 -40.54 3.92 3.93
C ARG A 114 -40.85 3.19 2.62
N SER A 115 -39.86 2.59 1.95
CA SER A 115 -40.11 1.84 0.71
C SER A 115 -41.00 0.62 0.93
N GLY A 116 -40.90 -0.06 2.08
CA GLY A 116 -41.73 -1.25 2.38
C GLY A 116 -43.20 -0.92 2.61
N GLU A 117 -43.51 0.20 3.27
CA GLU A 117 -44.89 0.60 3.58
C GLU A 117 -45.67 1.08 2.33
N PHE A 118 -45.00 1.73 1.37
CA PHE A 118 -45.61 2.10 0.08
C PHE A 118 -45.72 0.93 -0.89
N THR A 119 -44.85 -0.09 -0.80
CA THR A 119 -44.99 -1.32 -1.59
C THR A 119 -46.28 -2.05 -1.24
N LEU A 120 -46.66 -2.16 0.04
CA LEU A 120 -47.92 -2.81 0.46
C LEU A 120 -49.14 -2.18 -0.24
N SER A 121 -49.23 -0.86 -0.32
CA SER A 121 -50.35 -0.18 -1.01
C SER A 121 -50.39 -0.46 -2.51
N SER A 122 -49.25 -0.50 -3.19
CA SER A 122 -49.22 -0.78 -4.63
C SER A 122 -49.59 -2.23 -4.96
N GLU A 123 -49.24 -3.19 -4.09
CA GLU A 123 -49.66 -4.59 -4.24
C GLU A 123 -51.19 -4.70 -4.11
N PHE A 124 -51.81 -4.01 -3.15
CA PHE A 124 -53.27 -3.99 -2.98
C PHE A 124 -54.02 -3.38 -4.17
N ASP A 125 -53.51 -2.31 -4.76
CA ASP A 125 -54.13 -1.71 -5.95
C ASP A 125 -53.99 -2.64 -7.17
N SER A 126 -52.85 -3.31 -7.35
CA SER A 126 -52.68 -4.28 -8.43
C SER A 126 -53.61 -5.51 -8.34
N VAL A 127 -53.91 -5.96 -7.11
CA VAL A 127 -54.88 -7.04 -6.85
C VAL A 127 -56.30 -6.55 -7.16
N ARG A 128 -56.62 -5.31 -6.79
CA ARG A 128 -57.94 -4.70 -7.05
C ARG A 128 -58.21 -4.53 -8.55
N ASP A 129 -57.25 -3.97 -9.30
CA ASP A 129 -57.34 -3.80 -10.75
C ASP A 129 -57.56 -5.15 -11.45
N ARG A 130 -56.95 -6.21 -10.92
CA ARG A 130 -57.10 -7.57 -11.47
C ARG A 130 -58.44 -8.21 -11.13
N MET A 131 -58.98 -7.97 -9.93
CA MET A 131 -60.34 -8.39 -9.58
C MET A 131 -61.40 -7.67 -10.41
N GLU A 132 -61.20 -6.38 -10.68
CA GLU A 132 -62.07 -5.59 -11.55
C GLU A 132 -62.03 -6.13 -12.98
N TYR A 133 -60.84 -6.38 -13.53
CA TYR A 133 -60.67 -7.03 -14.84
C TYR A 133 -61.34 -8.40 -14.94
N LEU A 134 -61.24 -9.25 -13.91
CA LEU A 134 -61.89 -10.57 -13.90
C LEU A 134 -63.41 -10.48 -13.79
N ARG A 135 -63.95 -9.42 -13.17
CA ARG A 135 -65.39 -9.19 -13.00
C ARG A 135 -66.04 -8.62 -14.26
N GLU A 136 -65.30 -7.82 -15.03
CA GLU A 136 -65.76 -7.24 -16.30
C GLU A 136 -65.65 -8.22 -17.49
N HIS A 137 -65.00 -9.36 -17.30
CA HIS A 137 -64.79 -10.33 -18.37
C HIS A 137 -66.11 -11.09 -18.69
N PRO A 138 -66.58 -11.07 -19.95
CA PRO A 138 -67.91 -11.55 -20.34
C PRO A 138 -68.16 -13.03 -20.02
N ASP A 139 -67.11 -13.86 -20.07
CA ASP A 139 -67.20 -15.30 -19.78
C ASP A 139 -67.12 -15.65 -18.28
N LEU A 140 -66.75 -14.69 -17.42
CA LEU A 140 -66.54 -14.90 -15.98
C LEU A 140 -67.57 -14.17 -15.09
N ALA A 141 -68.48 -13.41 -15.69
CA ALA A 141 -69.46 -12.58 -14.97
C ALA A 141 -70.49 -13.39 -14.14
N GLU A 142 -70.70 -14.67 -14.46
CA GLU A 142 -71.59 -15.57 -13.70
C GLU A 142 -70.90 -16.32 -12.55
N LEU A 143 -69.58 -16.18 -12.38
CA LEU A 143 -68.83 -16.88 -11.32
C LEU A 143 -69.10 -16.24 -9.96
N GLU A 144 -69.16 -17.08 -8.92
CA GLU A 144 -69.35 -16.64 -7.55
C GLU A 144 -68.21 -15.67 -7.12
N PRO A 145 -68.51 -14.54 -6.45
CA PRO A 145 -67.52 -13.54 -6.08
C PRO A 145 -66.30 -14.08 -5.33
N GLY A 146 -66.46 -15.12 -4.51
CA GLY A 146 -65.36 -15.76 -3.79
C GLY A 146 -64.37 -16.50 -4.69
N LEU A 147 -64.82 -17.01 -5.85
CA LEU A 147 -63.96 -17.71 -6.80
C LEU A 147 -63.11 -16.74 -7.63
N ILE A 148 -63.66 -15.56 -7.95
CA ILE A 148 -62.93 -14.47 -8.62
C ILE A 148 -61.82 -13.93 -7.72
N GLU A 149 -62.07 -13.84 -6.41
CA GLU A 149 -61.09 -13.40 -5.42
C GLU A 149 -59.90 -14.37 -5.31
N VAL A 150 -60.18 -15.67 -5.16
CA VAL A 150 -59.13 -16.70 -5.10
C VAL A 150 -58.34 -16.75 -6.41
N ALA A 151 -59.00 -16.62 -7.57
CA ALA A 151 -58.32 -16.58 -8.87
C ALA A 151 -57.42 -15.34 -9.01
N GLY A 152 -57.85 -14.17 -8.54
CA GLY A 152 -57.06 -12.95 -8.50
C GLY A 152 -55.80 -13.11 -7.64
N GLN A 153 -55.96 -13.61 -6.42
CA GLN A 153 -54.85 -13.86 -5.48
C GLN A 153 -53.86 -14.90 -6.03
N MET A 154 -54.35 -16.05 -6.51
CA MET A 154 -53.49 -17.09 -7.08
C MET A 154 -52.80 -16.65 -8.37
N SER A 155 -53.45 -15.81 -9.18
CA SER A 155 -52.83 -15.24 -10.39
C SER A 155 -51.68 -14.28 -10.06
N HIS A 156 -51.77 -13.53 -8.96
CA HIS A 156 -50.70 -12.64 -8.52
C HIS A 156 -49.48 -13.46 -8.06
N VAL A 157 -49.72 -14.39 -7.14
CA VAL A 157 -48.67 -15.29 -6.63
C VAL A 157 -47.98 -16.04 -7.76
N THR A 158 -48.74 -16.58 -8.71
CA THR A 158 -48.18 -17.30 -9.87
C THR A 158 -47.35 -16.37 -10.77
N ARG A 159 -47.78 -15.12 -10.97
CA ARG A 159 -47.03 -14.13 -11.74
C ARG A 159 -45.73 -13.74 -11.04
N ASP A 160 -45.74 -13.54 -9.73
CA ASP A 160 -44.54 -13.22 -8.96
C ASP A 160 -43.52 -14.36 -8.98
N LEU A 161 -44.00 -15.60 -8.85
CA LEU A 161 -43.16 -16.78 -9.02
C LEU A 161 -42.58 -16.86 -10.43
N ALA A 162 -43.38 -16.65 -11.47
CA ALA A 162 -42.91 -16.67 -12.86
C ALA A 162 -41.90 -15.54 -13.16
N LEU A 163 -42.09 -14.35 -12.58
CA LEU A 163 -41.14 -13.24 -12.70
C LEU A 163 -39.85 -13.49 -11.93
N THR A 164 -39.93 -14.12 -10.76
CA THR A 164 -38.76 -14.43 -9.92
C THR A 164 -37.94 -15.57 -10.49
N TYR A 165 -38.62 -16.64 -10.92
CA TYR A 165 -38.03 -17.85 -11.50
C TYR A 165 -38.14 -17.88 -13.02
N SER A 166 -38.06 -16.70 -13.66
CA SER A 166 -38.05 -16.67 -15.12
C SER A 166 -36.82 -17.42 -15.66
N ASP A 167 -36.98 -18.10 -16.79
CA ASP A 167 -35.92 -18.89 -17.39
C ASP A 167 -34.65 -18.05 -17.64
N GLU A 168 -34.82 -16.78 -18.01
CA GLU A 168 -33.74 -15.81 -18.17
C GLU A 168 -32.98 -15.56 -16.86
N LYS A 169 -33.69 -15.35 -15.73
CA LYS A 169 -33.04 -15.16 -14.42
C LYS A 169 -32.31 -16.43 -13.97
N VAL A 170 -32.92 -17.60 -14.16
CA VAL A 170 -32.31 -18.89 -13.83
C VAL A 170 -31.07 -19.16 -14.69
N ALA A 171 -31.14 -18.89 -16.00
CA ALA A 171 -30.02 -19.04 -16.93
C ALA A 171 -28.85 -18.13 -16.52
N ARG A 172 -29.11 -16.86 -16.21
CA ARG A 172 -28.08 -15.93 -15.71
C ARG A 172 -27.47 -16.38 -14.39
N ALA A 173 -28.28 -16.85 -13.44
CA ALA A 173 -27.78 -17.37 -12.17
C ALA A 173 -26.88 -18.60 -12.39
N ARG A 174 -27.25 -19.50 -13.30
CA ARG A 174 -26.41 -20.66 -13.67
C ARG A 174 -25.09 -20.23 -14.31
N THR A 175 -25.11 -19.24 -15.21
CA THR A 175 -23.89 -18.69 -15.82
C THR A 175 -22.97 -18.06 -14.78
N PHE A 176 -23.51 -17.28 -13.84
CA PHE A 176 -22.74 -16.70 -12.75
C PHE A 176 -22.11 -17.78 -11.85
N LEU A 177 -22.86 -18.82 -11.50
CA LEU A 177 -22.32 -19.93 -10.71
C LEU A 177 -21.22 -20.69 -11.46
N ARG A 178 -21.37 -20.90 -12.77
CA ARG A 178 -20.32 -21.51 -13.59
C ARG A 178 -19.06 -20.65 -13.63
N GLN A 179 -19.20 -19.34 -13.84
CA GLN A 179 -18.08 -18.41 -13.80
C GLN A 179 -17.39 -18.43 -12.43
N ARG A 180 -18.15 -18.43 -11.34
CA ARG A 180 -17.58 -18.50 -9.98
C ARG A 180 -16.88 -19.83 -9.69
N GLN A 181 -17.39 -20.94 -10.23
CA GLN A 181 -16.70 -22.22 -10.13
C GLN A 181 -15.36 -22.21 -10.86
N GLU A 182 -15.31 -21.61 -12.05
CA GLU A 182 -14.07 -21.43 -12.82
C GLU A 182 -13.07 -20.53 -12.09
N GLU A 183 -13.52 -19.40 -11.53
CA GLU A 183 -12.68 -18.50 -10.72
C GLU A 183 -12.11 -19.22 -9.47
N VAL A 184 -12.92 -20.01 -8.77
CA VAL A 184 -12.47 -20.80 -7.62
C VAL A 184 -11.44 -21.85 -8.04
N GLN A 185 -11.60 -22.44 -9.22
CA GLN A 185 -10.66 -23.42 -9.74
C GLN A 185 -9.30 -22.79 -10.08
N ASP A 186 -9.29 -21.65 -10.78
CA ASP A 186 -8.07 -20.89 -11.07
C ASP A 186 -7.35 -20.47 -9.78
N LEU A 187 -8.10 -19.98 -8.77
CA LEU A 187 -7.53 -19.65 -7.47
C LEU A 187 -6.89 -20.86 -6.78
N ARG A 188 -7.54 -22.03 -6.82
CA ARG A 188 -6.98 -23.27 -6.27
C ARG A 188 -5.69 -23.68 -6.97
N ASP A 189 -5.62 -23.53 -8.28
CA ASP A 189 -4.44 -23.87 -9.06
C ASP A 189 -3.27 -22.91 -8.75
N ARG A 190 -3.55 -21.62 -8.58
CA ARG A 190 -2.56 -20.63 -8.10
C ARG A 190 -2.04 -20.94 -6.70
N ILE A 191 -2.92 -21.30 -5.76
CA ILE A 191 -2.52 -21.70 -4.40
C ILE A 191 -1.62 -22.93 -4.45
N ARG A 192 -1.95 -23.94 -5.28
CA ARG A 192 -1.13 -25.13 -5.44
C ARG A 192 0.28 -24.79 -5.95
N ALA A 193 0.38 -23.94 -6.96
CA ALA A 193 1.67 -23.49 -7.51
C ALA A 193 2.51 -22.72 -6.48
N ALA A 194 1.87 -21.82 -5.70
CA ALA A 194 2.52 -21.08 -4.64
C ALA A 194 3.06 -22.01 -3.54
N THR A 195 2.27 -22.99 -3.08
CA THR A 195 2.70 -23.97 -2.08
C THR A 195 3.88 -24.80 -2.57
N ALA A 196 3.83 -25.29 -3.82
CA ALA A 196 4.95 -26.03 -4.40
C ALA A 196 6.25 -25.21 -4.44
N THR A 197 6.13 -23.92 -4.75
CA THR A 197 7.27 -22.99 -4.73
C THR A 197 7.83 -22.80 -3.31
N CYS A 198 6.95 -22.67 -2.31
CA CYS A 198 7.36 -22.57 -0.91
C CYS A 198 8.10 -23.82 -0.43
N ASP A 199 7.65 -25.02 -0.83
CA ASP A 199 8.31 -26.27 -0.49
C ASP A 199 9.68 -26.41 -1.17
N GLU A 200 9.80 -25.97 -2.44
CA GLU A 200 11.09 -25.91 -3.15
C GLU A 200 12.07 -24.95 -2.46
N LEU A 201 11.63 -23.74 -2.10
CA LEU A 201 12.45 -22.78 -1.36
C LEU A 201 12.89 -23.33 0.00
N ARG A 202 11.99 -24.02 0.72
CA ARG A 202 12.35 -24.67 1.99
C ARG A 202 13.43 -25.72 1.79
N ARG A 203 13.37 -26.51 0.72
CA ARG A 203 14.41 -27.49 0.37
C ARG A 203 15.74 -26.80 0.09
N TRP A 204 15.76 -25.75 -0.73
CA TRP A 204 16.99 -24.99 -1.01
C TRP A 204 17.63 -24.40 0.24
N ILE A 205 16.84 -23.91 1.20
CA ILE A 205 17.37 -23.41 2.48
C ILE A 205 18.07 -24.53 3.25
N GLN A 206 17.52 -25.75 3.24
CA GLN A 206 18.17 -26.88 3.92
C GLN A 206 19.45 -27.30 3.21
N ASP A 207 19.45 -27.34 1.88
CA ASP A 207 20.63 -27.67 1.08
C ASP A 207 21.75 -26.65 1.33
N VAL A 208 21.44 -25.34 1.29
CA VAL A 208 22.41 -24.27 1.59
C VAL A 208 22.98 -24.38 3.00
N LYS A 209 22.14 -24.66 4.01
CA LYS A 209 22.60 -24.87 5.38
C LYS A 209 23.50 -26.10 5.53
N ALA A 210 23.23 -27.16 4.78
CA ALA A 210 24.09 -28.35 4.76
C ALA A 210 25.45 -28.01 4.12
N ASP A 211 25.45 -27.30 3.01
CA ASP A 211 26.65 -26.84 2.31
C ASP A 211 27.49 -25.90 3.18
N GLU A 212 26.86 -24.97 3.90
CA GLU A 212 27.54 -24.06 4.84
C GLU A 212 28.24 -24.84 5.96
N ARG A 213 27.56 -25.85 6.54
CA ARG A 213 28.19 -26.73 7.56
C ARG A 213 29.38 -27.50 7.00
N LEU A 214 29.34 -27.92 5.74
CA LEU A 214 30.48 -28.57 5.08
C LEU A 214 31.63 -27.58 4.87
N ALA A 215 31.34 -26.35 4.42
CA ALA A 215 32.34 -25.30 4.22
C ALA A 215 33.04 -24.94 5.55
N VAL A 216 32.29 -24.77 6.64
CA VAL A 216 32.86 -24.52 7.97
C VAL A 216 33.81 -25.66 8.39
N LYS A 217 33.41 -26.92 8.19
CA LYS A 217 34.28 -28.07 8.50
C LYS A 217 35.56 -28.08 7.65
N GLN A 218 35.47 -27.68 6.38
CA GLN A 218 36.64 -27.60 5.48
C GLN A 218 37.59 -26.50 5.94
N ILE A 219 37.08 -25.33 6.33
CA ILE A 219 37.89 -24.23 6.87
C ILE A 219 38.60 -24.69 8.15
N SER A 220 37.88 -25.26 9.11
CA SER A 220 38.50 -25.73 10.37
C SER A 220 39.47 -26.89 10.18
N ARG A 221 39.35 -27.65 9.08
CA ARG A 221 40.36 -28.65 8.70
C ARG A 221 41.58 -27.97 8.11
N LEU A 222 41.39 -27.04 7.19
CA LEU A 222 42.48 -26.27 6.59
C LEU A 222 43.28 -25.48 7.63
N GLU A 223 42.61 -24.91 8.64
CA GLU A 223 43.25 -24.24 9.79
C GLU A 223 44.11 -25.21 10.60
N ARG A 224 43.63 -26.44 10.85
CA ARG A 224 44.41 -27.49 11.52
C ARG A 224 45.60 -27.94 10.68
N ASP A 225 45.37 -28.25 9.41
CA ASP A 225 46.43 -28.66 8.48
C ASP A 225 47.49 -27.54 8.36
N LEU A 226 47.09 -26.27 8.37
CA LEU A 226 48.00 -25.13 8.38
C LEU A 226 48.75 -24.99 9.71
N ALA A 227 48.07 -25.17 10.84
CA ALA A 227 48.68 -25.14 12.18
C ALA A 227 49.72 -26.24 12.37
N ASP A 228 49.52 -27.41 11.76
CA ASP A 228 50.50 -28.51 11.79
C ASP A 228 51.75 -28.20 10.95
N LEU A 229 51.60 -27.48 9.83
CA LEU A 229 52.71 -27.13 8.92
C LEU A 229 53.51 -25.89 9.36
N LEU A 230 52.91 -24.97 10.12
CA LEU A 230 53.57 -23.73 10.55
C LEU A 230 54.85 -23.93 11.39
N PRO A 231 54.87 -24.87 12.36
CA PRO A 231 56.06 -25.19 13.14
C PRO A 231 57.25 -25.67 12.30
N GLU A 232 57.00 -26.40 11.20
CA GLU A 232 58.06 -26.87 10.29
C GLU A 232 58.77 -25.71 9.55
N ILE A 233 58.10 -24.55 9.43
CA ILE A 233 58.60 -23.36 8.73
C ILE A 233 59.14 -22.31 9.72
N GLY A 234 59.06 -22.56 11.04
CA GLY A 234 59.56 -21.67 12.08
C GLY A 234 58.65 -20.49 12.43
N LEU A 235 57.35 -20.57 12.10
CA LEU A 235 56.33 -19.62 12.55
C LEU A 235 55.47 -20.26 13.65
N GLU A 236 55.47 -19.71 14.86
CA GLU A 236 54.53 -20.10 15.92
C GLU A 236 53.24 -19.27 15.85
N ILE A 237 52.08 -19.95 15.91
CA ILE A 237 50.78 -19.31 16.01
C ILE A 237 50.57 -18.87 17.46
N VAL A 238 50.53 -17.56 17.70
CA VAL A 238 50.00 -17.01 18.96
C VAL A 238 48.49 -17.24 18.96
N SER A 239 48.04 -18.35 19.54
CA SER A 239 46.61 -18.58 19.78
C SER A 239 46.14 -17.58 20.84
N ILE A 240 45.30 -16.62 20.45
CA ILE A 240 44.56 -15.78 21.41
C ILE A 240 43.52 -16.69 22.07
N SER A 241 43.95 -17.38 23.14
CA SER A 241 43.05 -18.10 24.03
C SER A 241 42.09 -17.09 24.66
N THR A 242 40.81 -17.14 24.30
CA THR A 242 39.75 -16.41 25.01
C THR A 242 39.52 -17.12 26.35
N GLY A 243 40.42 -16.87 27.29
CA GLY A 243 40.25 -17.23 28.69
C GLY A 243 39.34 -16.22 29.37
N ASN A 244 38.13 -16.65 29.68
CA ASN A 244 37.25 -15.99 30.63
C ASN A 244 37.84 -16.16 32.04
N GLU A 245 38.40 -15.10 32.64
CA GLU A 245 38.23 -14.72 34.05
C GLU A 245 38.55 -13.22 34.25
N GLY A 246 37.51 -12.47 34.64
CA GLY A 246 37.50 -11.23 35.43
C GLY A 246 38.59 -10.17 35.26
N SER A 247 38.31 -9.15 34.46
CA SER A 247 38.47 -7.75 34.91
C SER A 247 37.73 -6.83 33.95
N ASP A 248 36.67 -6.22 34.47
CA ASP A 248 35.87 -5.21 33.80
C ASP A 248 36.69 -3.97 33.41
N ALA A 249 36.20 -3.33 32.35
CA ALA A 249 36.39 -1.93 31.95
C ALA A 249 37.68 -1.56 31.20
N ASN A 250 37.65 -1.70 29.87
CA ASN A 250 37.85 -0.54 28.98
C ASN A 250 37.32 -0.83 27.56
N VAL A 251 36.10 -0.37 27.26
CA VAL A 251 35.50 -0.45 25.91
C VAL A 251 35.97 0.74 25.09
N VAL A 252 36.66 0.47 23.98
CA VAL A 252 37.11 1.44 22.97
C VAL A 252 36.02 1.63 21.91
N PRO A 253 35.58 2.87 21.60
CA PRO A 253 34.94 3.15 20.33
C PRO A 253 35.95 3.63 19.29
N LEU A 254 35.86 2.99 18.12
CA LEU A 254 36.58 3.25 16.88
C LEU A 254 36.37 4.67 16.35
N ALA A 255 37.45 5.34 15.96
CA ALA A 255 37.44 6.40 14.97
C ALA A 255 38.16 5.89 13.71
N GLY A 256 37.38 5.70 12.65
CA GLY A 256 37.87 5.32 11.33
C GLY A 256 38.11 6.51 10.41
N LYS A 257 39.02 6.25 9.44
CA LYS A 257 39.28 6.91 8.14
C LYS A 257 40.10 8.21 8.12
N PRO A 258 40.72 8.60 6.95
CA PRO A 258 40.99 7.87 5.70
C PRO A 258 42.38 8.13 5.03
N GLY A 259 42.69 7.35 3.97
CA GLY A 259 43.64 7.68 2.89
C GLY A 259 45.03 7.06 3.05
N ASP A 260 45.74 6.57 2.03
CA ASP A 260 45.57 6.61 0.57
C ASP A 260 46.61 5.65 -0.06
N GLY A 261 46.38 5.20 -1.30
CA GLY A 261 47.44 4.81 -2.23
C GLY A 261 47.99 3.37 -2.23
N ALA A 262 47.59 2.62 -3.27
CA ALA A 262 48.43 1.78 -4.16
C ALA A 262 49.24 0.59 -3.56
N GLU A 263 49.37 -0.59 -4.18
CA GLU A 263 48.92 -1.12 -5.46
C GLU A 263 49.13 -2.65 -5.45
N ALA A 264 48.25 -3.36 -6.14
CA ALA A 264 48.46 -4.58 -6.91
C ALA A 264 49.71 -5.46 -6.63
N THR A 265 49.49 -6.62 -5.99
CA THR A 265 49.85 -7.94 -6.57
C THR A 265 49.20 -9.07 -5.77
N LEU A 266 48.06 -9.63 -6.22
CA LEU A 266 47.75 -11.07 -6.15
C LEU A 266 46.37 -11.36 -6.78
N ALA A 267 46.29 -11.32 -8.10
CA ALA A 267 45.25 -12.01 -8.83
C ALA A 267 45.76 -13.41 -9.19
N ALA A 268 45.28 -14.46 -8.50
CA ALA A 268 44.99 -15.79 -9.05
C ALA A 268 44.70 -16.82 -7.93
N ARG A 269 43.64 -17.62 -8.12
CA ARG A 269 43.02 -18.64 -7.22
C ARG A 269 42.18 -17.99 -6.11
N THR A 270 40.85 -18.09 -6.09
CA THR A 270 39.94 -19.19 -6.44
C THR A 270 38.54 -18.64 -6.74
N ALA A 271 37.90 -19.12 -7.80
CA ALA A 271 36.52 -18.76 -8.14
C ALA A 271 35.53 -19.81 -7.59
N PRO A 272 34.52 -19.38 -6.82
CA PRO A 272 33.21 -20.01 -6.85
C PRO A 272 32.16 -18.98 -7.27
N GLY A 273 31.26 -19.31 -8.21
CA GLY A 273 30.06 -18.47 -8.36
C GLY A 273 29.28 -18.46 -9.67
N ALA A 274 29.56 -19.32 -10.66
CA ALA A 274 28.73 -19.36 -11.87
C ALA A 274 27.28 -19.85 -11.62
N ARG A 275 27.02 -20.50 -10.47
CA ARG A 275 25.67 -20.95 -10.05
C ARG A 275 24.94 -19.93 -9.17
N SER A 276 25.64 -19.21 -8.29
CA SER A 276 25.01 -18.18 -7.43
C SER A 276 24.56 -16.97 -8.23
N LEU A 277 25.34 -16.56 -9.23
CA LEU A 277 24.96 -15.47 -10.15
C LEU A 277 23.73 -15.84 -10.98
N LYS A 278 23.64 -17.10 -11.48
CA LYS A 278 22.47 -17.59 -12.25
C LYS A 278 21.22 -17.74 -11.39
N ALA A 279 21.36 -18.13 -10.11
CA ALA A 279 20.24 -18.21 -9.17
C ALA A 279 19.69 -16.81 -8.82
N ALA A 280 20.58 -15.83 -8.60
CA ALA A 280 20.20 -14.44 -8.34
C ALA A 280 19.52 -13.78 -9.55
N THR A 281 20.02 -14.01 -10.77
CA THR A 281 19.36 -13.48 -11.99
C THR A 281 18.00 -14.13 -12.26
N LYS A 282 17.84 -15.43 -11.95
CA LYS A 282 16.54 -16.12 -12.09
C LYS A 282 15.51 -15.61 -11.07
N ALA A 283 15.93 -15.38 -9.83
CA ALA A 283 15.07 -14.79 -8.79
C ALA A 283 14.65 -13.34 -9.14
N ALA A 284 15.57 -12.52 -9.66
CA ALA A 284 15.26 -11.16 -10.11
C ALA A 284 14.27 -11.14 -11.29
N ARG A 285 14.37 -12.10 -12.22
CA ARG A 285 13.46 -12.21 -13.36
C ARG A 285 12.04 -12.62 -12.95
N ILE A 286 11.92 -13.53 -11.98
CA ILE A 286 10.62 -13.96 -11.43
C ILE A 286 9.96 -12.80 -10.67
N ALA A 287 10.72 -12.03 -9.89
CA ALA A 287 10.22 -10.84 -9.18
C ALA A 287 9.78 -9.70 -10.14
N ALA A 288 10.48 -9.52 -11.25
CA ALA A 288 10.06 -8.58 -12.29
C ALA A 288 8.77 -9.02 -13.00
N GLN A 289 8.63 -10.34 -13.26
CA GLN A 289 7.46 -10.89 -13.94
C GLN A 289 6.19 -10.85 -13.05
N SER A 290 6.32 -11.01 -11.74
CA SER A 290 5.20 -10.85 -10.79
C SER A 290 4.81 -9.38 -10.57
N ALA A 291 5.75 -8.43 -10.71
CA ALA A 291 5.44 -6.99 -10.68
C ALA A 291 4.64 -6.52 -11.91
N THR A 292 4.91 -7.09 -13.10
CA THR A 292 4.14 -6.78 -14.32
C THR A 292 2.69 -7.29 -14.22
N ILE A 293 2.48 -8.48 -13.62
CA ILE A 293 1.14 -9.06 -13.41
C ILE A 293 0.33 -8.25 -12.38
N ALA A 294 0.98 -7.65 -11.39
CA ALA A 294 0.33 -6.76 -10.42
C ALA A 294 -0.07 -5.40 -11.03
N GLY A 295 0.65 -4.92 -12.05
CA GLY A 295 0.30 -3.70 -12.80
C GLY A 295 -0.93 -3.88 -13.68
N GLU A 296 -1.09 -5.05 -14.31
CA GLU A 296 -2.25 -5.40 -15.15
C GLU A 296 -3.55 -5.57 -14.35
N TYR A 297 -3.44 -5.88 -13.05
CA TYR A 297 -4.58 -5.98 -12.14
C TYR A 297 -5.14 -4.63 -11.67
N HIS A 298 -4.35 -3.55 -11.75
CA HIS A 298 -4.81 -2.21 -11.37
C HIS A 298 -5.60 -1.53 -12.50
N ASP A 299 -5.36 -1.91 -13.76
CA ASP A 299 -6.06 -1.35 -14.93
C ASP A 299 -7.39 -2.09 -15.24
N SER A 300 -7.50 -3.36 -14.84
CA SER A 300 -8.72 -4.17 -15.00
C SER A 300 -9.81 -3.91 -13.93
N LEU A 301 -9.49 -3.17 -12.88
CA LEU A 301 -10.45 -2.68 -11.89
C LEU A 301 -11.05 -1.31 -12.24
N SER A 302 -10.63 -0.69 -13.35
CA SER A 302 -11.19 0.55 -13.91
C SER A 302 -12.17 0.32 -15.06
N GLY A 303 -12.92 -0.79 -15.02
CA GLY A 303 -14.18 -0.88 -15.78
C GLY A 303 -15.20 0.14 -15.24
N PRO A 304 -16.16 0.63 -16.06
CA PRO A 304 -17.08 1.67 -15.63
C PRO A 304 -17.86 1.20 -14.40
N VAL A 305 -17.64 1.88 -13.27
CA VAL A 305 -18.48 1.76 -12.07
C VAL A 305 -19.87 2.20 -12.50
N ILE A 306 -20.73 1.24 -12.83
CA ILE A 306 -22.15 1.51 -13.07
C ILE A 306 -22.69 2.07 -11.75
N PRO A 307 -23.13 3.34 -11.69
CA PRO A 307 -23.71 3.86 -10.47
C PRO A 307 -25.01 3.09 -10.19
N SER A 308 -25.17 2.61 -8.95
CA SER A 308 -26.37 1.90 -8.48
C SER A 308 -27.66 2.72 -8.55
N SER A 309 -27.64 3.92 -9.13
CA SER A 309 -28.79 4.76 -9.45
C SER A 309 -29.42 4.49 -10.81
N SER A 310 -28.83 3.63 -11.67
CA SER A 310 -29.39 3.34 -13.00
C SER A 310 -30.42 2.21 -13.05
N PHE A 311 -30.88 1.70 -11.90
CA PHE A 311 -32.05 0.80 -11.83
C PHE A 311 -33.38 1.61 -11.73
N ALA A 312 -33.39 2.83 -12.27
CA ALA A 312 -34.61 3.59 -12.48
C ALA A 312 -35.24 3.18 -13.82
N ALA A 313 -36.31 2.38 -13.72
CA ALA A 313 -37.45 2.32 -14.62
C ALA A 313 -37.22 2.82 -16.07
N HIS A 314 -36.85 1.92 -16.97
CA HIS A 314 -37.19 2.10 -18.38
C HIS A 314 -38.60 1.55 -18.61
N VAL A 315 -39.60 2.37 -18.28
CA VAL A 315 -40.97 2.18 -18.74
C VAL A 315 -40.95 2.43 -20.25
N VAL A 316 -40.96 1.35 -21.04
CA VAL A 316 -41.25 1.43 -22.47
C VAL A 316 -42.77 1.64 -22.58
N THR A 317 -43.19 2.87 -22.86
CA THR A 317 -44.56 3.15 -23.26
C THR A 317 -44.79 2.60 -24.67
N PRO A 318 -45.86 1.83 -24.93
CA PRO A 318 -46.21 1.47 -26.29
C PRO A 318 -46.72 2.73 -27.03
N LYS A 319 -46.14 2.96 -28.22
CA LYS A 319 -46.59 3.95 -29.20
C LYS A 319 -48.03 3.60 -29.65
N PRO A 320 -48.98 4.55 -29.66
CA PRO A 320 -50.32 4.28 -30.17
C PRO A 320 -50.25 4.06 -31.69
N ALA A 321 -50.77 2.92 -32.14
CA ALA A 321 -51.02 2.64 -33.54
C ALA A 321 -52.41 3.19 -33.91
N ASN A 322 -52.45 3.97 -35.00
CA ASN A 322 -53.65 4.17 -35.83
C ASN A 322 -54.03 2.85 -36.52
#